data_AF-A0A9D1GA08-F1
#
_entry.id   AF-A0A9D1GA08-F1
#
_cell.length_a   1.000
_cell.length_b   1.000
_cell.length_c   1.000
_cell.angle_alpha   90.00
_cell.angle_beta   90.00
_cell.angle_gamma   90.00
#
_symmetry.space_group_name_H-M   'P 1'
#
loop_
_entity.id
_entity.type
_entity.pdbx_description
1 polymer ?
#
loop_
_entity_poly.entity_id
_entity_poly.type
_entity_poly.pdbx_seq_one_letter_code
_entity_poly.pdbx_strand_id
1 'polypeptide(L)'
;MNTIKEIREKQNQIITMINAAFDEIVTNIEKQNLNINPYESIYESSYPITNVTGFKGRKPIAVIIDDNRIITPTWKKVIQSILQEVVKDQEMKNKLLALSDKLLGKVRSRLSKNKDIMHAPVEICDGLYIETHYDTETLMRLLVQILEELSYDYSNIKIIIKN
;
A
#
# COMPACT_ATOMS: atom_id res chain seq x y z
N MET A 1 5.43 38.38 49.64
CA MET A 1 5.25 37.73 48.32
C MET A 1 5.60 38.75 47.24
N ASN A 2 6.47 38.39 46.29
CA ASN A 2 6.82 39.27 45.18
C ASN A 2 6.07 38.75 43.95
N THR A 3 4.87 39.28 43.71
CA THR A 3 3.95 38.86 42.66
C THR A 3 4.62 38.87 41.26
N ILE A 4 5.59 39.76 41.04
CA ILE A 4 6.36 39.81 39.79
C ILE A 4 7.26 38.57 39.63
N LYS A 5 7.84 38.06 40.73
CA LYS A 5 8.66 36.85 40.71
C LYS A 5 7.81 35.62 40.38
N GLU A 6 6.63 35.52 40.97
CA GLU A 6 5.68 34.42 40.70
C GLU A 6 5.19 34.43 39.24
N ILE A 7 4.90 35.61 38.69
CA ILE A 7 4.54 35.75 37.26
C ILE A 7 5.69 35.30 36.35
N ARG A 8 6.93 35.69 36.66
CA ARG A 8 8.11 35.27 35.88
C ARG A 8 8.36 33.76 35.96
N GLU A 9 8.15 33.16 37.14
CA GLU A 9 8.25 31.71 37.31
C GLU A 9 7.19 30.98 36.48
N LYS A 10 5.94 31.47 36.46
CA LYS A 10 4.87 30.92 35.60
C LYS A 10 5.17 31.08 34.11
N GLN A 11 5.71 32.22 33.70
CA GLN A 11 6.11 32.44 32.30
C GLN A 11 7.17 31.43 31.86
N ASN A 12 8.20 31.20 32.69
CA ASN A 12 9.25 30.23 32.39
C ASN A 12 8.72 28.79 32.33
N GLN A 13 7.76 28.43 33.20
CA GLN A 13 7.10 27.13 33.15
C GLN A 13 6.36 26.94 31.82
N ILE A 14 5.60 27.94 31.36
CA ILE A 14 4.87 27.87 30.10
C ILE A 14 5.83 27.74 28.91
N ILE A 15 6.90 28.54 28.87
CA ILE A 15 7.91 28.46 27.79
C ILE A 15 8.54 27.06 27.74
N THR A 16 8.87 26.50 28.90
CA THR A 16 9.46 25.15 28.99
C THR A 16 8.51 24.09 28.49
N MET A 17 7.23 24.17 28.87
CA MET A 17 6.19 23.23 28.40
C MET A 17 5.97 23.33 26.90
N ILE A 18 5.94 24.55 26.35
CA ILE A 18 5.78 24.77 24.91
C ILE A 18 6.94 24.16 24.14
N ASN A 19 8.17 24.41 24.57
CA ASN A 19 9.36 23.87 23.91
C ASN A 19 9.36 22.34 23.95
N ALA A 20 9.07 21.74 25.11
CA ALA A 20 8.99 20.28 25.23
C ALA A 20 7.92 19.66 24.32
N ALA A 21 6.76 20.31 24.18
CA ALA A 21 5.70 19.85 23.28
C ALA A 21 6.12 19.93 21.81
N PHE A 22 6.81 21.01 21.41
CA PHE A 22 7.35 21.12 20.04
C PHE A 22 8.44 20.09 19.78
N ASP A 23 9.36 19.85 20.72
CA ASP A 23 10.41 18.84 20.59
C ASP A 23 9.82 17.43 20.45
N GLU A 24 8.73 17.13 21.17
CA GLU A 24 8.00 15.87 21.04
C GLU A 24 7.35 15.72 19.66
N ILE A 25 6.72 16.78 19.15
CA ILE A 25 6.13 16.80 17.79
C ILE A 25 7.23 16.59 16.74
N VAL A 26 8.36 17.30 16.85
CA VAL A 26 9.51 17.15 15.95
C VAL A 26 10.03 15.72 16.00
N THR A 27 10.24 15.18 17.19
CA THR A 27 10.71 13.79 17.38
C THR A 27 9.73 12.78 16.77
N ASN A 28 8.42 13.01 16.90
CA ASN A 28 7.40 12.12 16.31
C ASN A 28 7.38 12.20 14.78
N ILE A 29 7.53 13.40 14.22
CA ILE A 29 7.66 13.61 12.76
C ILE A 29 8.96 12.97 12.25
N GLU A 30 10.08 13.16 12.94
CA GLU A 30 11.35 12.51 12.59
C GLU A 30 11.24 11.00 12.64
N LYS A 31 10.63 10.43 13.69
CA LYS A 31 10.37 8.98 13.80
C LYS A 31 9.46 8.45 12.70
N GLN A 32 8.45 9.22 12.27
CA GLN A 32 7.62 8.89 11.12
C GLN A 32 8.41 8.97 9.80
N ASN A 33 9.38 9.89 9.71
CA ASN A 33 10.24 10.10 8.53
C ASN A 33 11.50 9.22 8.49
N LEU A 34 11.82 8.43 9.51
CA LEU A 34 13.00 7.53 9.53
C LEU A 34 12.98 6.46 8.41
N ASN A 35 11.88 6.33 7.67
CA ASN A 35 11.76 5.45 6.49
C ASN A 35 11.70 6.20 5.14
N ILE A 36 11.85 7.53 5.11
CA ILE A 36 11.81 8.31 3.87
C ILE A 36 13.17 8.97 3.68
N ASN A 37 14.01 8.35 2.86
CA ASN A 37 15.26 8.97 2.42
C ASN A 37 14.93 10.23 1.59
N PRO A 38 15.36 11.44 2.00
CA PRO A 38 15.07 12.68 1.26
C PRO A 38 15.60 12.69 -0.18
N TYR A 39 16.59 11.86 -0.50
CA TYR A 39 17.11 11.70 -1.87
C TYR A 39 16.27 10.74 -2.73
N GLU A 40 15.47 9.85 -2.14
CA GLU A 40 14.57 8.95 -2.89
C GLU A 40 13.32 9.68 -3.40
N SER A 41 12.81 10.68 -2.66
CA SER A 41 11.60 11.43 -3.07
C SER A 41 11.77 12.25 -4.36
N ILE A 42 13.01 12.57 -4.75
CA ILE A 42 13.32 13.40 -5.93
C ILE A 42 13.14 12.61 -7.24
N TYR A 43 13.14 11.28 -7.18
CA TYR A 43 13.03 10.38 -8.34
C TYR A 43 11.82 9.44 -8.25
N GLU A 44 10.87 9.74 -7.37
CA GLU A 44 9.67 8.94 -7.16
C GLU A 44 8.42 9.73 -7.55
N SER A 45 7.55 9.10 -8.33
CA SER A 45 6.20 9.62 -8.58
C SER A 45 5.17 8.69 -7.99
N SER A 46 4.15 9.27 -7.37
CA SER A 46 3.00 8.55 -6.81
C SER A 46 1.81 8.66 -7.75
N TYR A 47 1.18 7.53 -8.08
CA TYR A 47 -0.04 7.50 -8.88
C TYR A 47 -1.10 6.61 -8.23
N PRO A 48 -2.40 6.91 -8.40
CA PRO A 48 -3.47 6.02 -7.97
C PRO A 48 -3.38 4.70 -8.74
N ILE A 49 -3.80 3.60 -8.11
CA ILE A 49 -3.86 2.26 -8.73
C ILE A 49 -4.66 2.23 -10.04
N THR A 50 -5.61 3.16 -10.22
CA THR A 50 -6.44 3.31 -11.42
C THR A 50 -5.69 3.88 -12.63
N ASN A 51 -4.47 4.39 -12.48
CA ASN A 51 -3.65 4.93 -13.57
C ASN A 51 -2.99 3.83 -14.43
N VAL A 52 -3.77 2.81 -14.81
CA VAL A 52 -3.29 1.55 -15.39
C VAL A 52 -2.45 1.76 -16.66
N THR A 53 -2.86 2.67 -17.54
CA THR A 53 -2.13 2.99 -18.78
C THR A 53 -0.82 3.73 -18.50
N GLY A 54 -0.78 4.57 -17.46
CA GLY A 54 0.40 5.33 -17.06
C GLY A 54 1.54 4.48 -16.51
N PHE A 55 1.26 3.23 -16.11
CA PHE A 55 2.27 2.31 -15.57
C PHE A 55 3.09 1.57 -16.61
N LYS A 56 2.62 1.53 -17.86
CA LYS A 56 3.29 0.80 -18.94
C LYS A 56 4.69 1.37 -19.19
N GLY A 57 5.69 0.49 -19.27
CA GLY A 57 7.09 0.87 -19.45
C GLY A 57 7.77 1.47 -18.21
N ARG A 58 7.07 1.55 -17.07
CA ARG A 58 7.62 2.07 -15.81
C ARG A 58 7.97 0.96 -14.84
N LYS A 59 8.83 1.27 -13.86
CA LYS A 59 9.26 0.34 -12.81
C LYS A 59 8.62 0.74 -11.47
N PRO A 60 7.89 -0.17 -10.80
CA PRO A 60 7.38 0.09 -9.46
C PRO A 60 8.51 0.00 -8.45
N ILE A 61 8.40 0.80 -7.39
CA ILE A 61 9.30 0.80 -6.25
C ILE A 61 8.56 0.31 -5.01
N ALA A 62 7.37 0.86 -4.78
CA ALA A 62 6.56 0.57 -3.61
C ALA A 62 5.06 0.73 -3.90
N VAL A 63 4.24 0.19 -3.02
CA VAL A 63 2.82 0.50 -2.90
C VAL A 63 2.61 1.17 -1.54
N ILE A 64 1.76 2.19 -1.50
CA ILE A 64 1.26 2.79 -0.27
C ILE A 64 -0.18 2.33 -0.08
N ILE A 65 -0.48 1.71 1.06
CA ILE A 65 -1.82 1.30 1.47
C ILE A 65 -2.07 1.85 2.88
N ASP A 66 -3.07 2.70 3.05
CA ASP A 66 -3.39 3.38 4.33
C ASP A 66 -2.14 3.94 5.02
N ASP A 67 -1.38 4.74 4.26
CA ASP A 67 -0.10 5.37 4.64
C ASP A 67 1.06 4.41 4.95
N ASN A 68 0.87 3.09 4.84
CA ASN A 68 1.95 2.10 4.97
C ASN A 68 2.65 1.86 3.64
N ARG A 69 3.96 2.12 3.59
CA ARG A 69 4.81 1.87 2.41
C ARG A 69 5.32 0.43 2.39
N ILE A 70 4.97 -0.31 1.32
CA ILE A 70 5.39 -1.69 1.09
C ILE A 70 6.30 -1.73 -0.15
N ILE A 71 7.54 -2.16 0.01
CA ILE A 71 8.53 -2.25 -1.09
C ILE A 71 8.12 -3.36 -2.07
N THR A 72 7.94 -2.98 -3.33
CA THR A 72 7.42 -3.84 -4.40
C THR A 72 8.17 -3.59 -5.71
N PRO A 73 9.39 -4.16 -5.88
CA PRO A 73 10.28 -3.83 -7.00
C PRO A 73 9.83 -4.39 -8.36
N THR A 74 8.72 -5.15 -8.39
CA THR A 74 8.14 -5.75 -9.60
C THR A 74 6.62 -5.64 -9.57
N TRP A 75 5.99 -5.57 -10.76
CA TRP A 75 4.53 -5.54 -10.88
C TRP A 75 3.85 -6.79 -10.31
N LYS A 76 4.52 -7.94 -10.34
CA LYS A 76 4.04 -9.17 -9.68
C LYS A 76 3.93 -8.98 -8.17
N LYS A 77 4.94 -8.33 -7.57
CA LYS A 77 4.98 -8.07 -6.13
C LYS A 77 3.96 -7.00 -5.73
N VAL A 78 3.71 -6.00 -6.58
CA VAL A 78 2.63 -5.00 -6.39
C VAL A 78 1.28 -5.70 -6.20
N ILE A 79 0.89 -6.55 -7.16
CA ILE A 79 -0.37 -7.30 -7.06
C ILE A 79 -0.40 -8.19 -5.82
N GLN A 80 0.67 -8.95 -5.60
CA GLN A 80 0.74 -9.87 -4.47
C GLN A 80 0.52 -9.11 -3.16
N SER A 81 1.24 -8.01 -2.95
CA SER A 81 1.16 -7.23 -1.72
C SER A 81 -0.21 -6.61 -1.51
N ILE A 82 -0.85 -6.08 -2.55
CA ILE A 82 -2.20 -5.51 -2.45
C ILE A 82 -3.23 -6.60 -2.11
N LEU A 83 -3.21 -7.72 -2.83
CA LEU A 83 -4.15 -8.81 -2.56
C LEU A 83 -3.89 -9.48 -1.21
N GLN A 84 -2.63 -9.54 -0.76
CA GLN A 84 -2.28 -10.00 0.59
C GLN A 84 -2.80 -9.07 1.69
N GLU A 85 -2.86 -7.76 1.43
CA GLU A 85 -3.49 -6.82 2.35
C GLU A 85 -5.01 -7.02 2.40
N VAL A 86 -5.65 -7.17 1.24
CA VAL A 86 -7.09 -7.41 1.11
C VAL A 86 -7.53 -8.65 1.88
N VAL A 87 -6.80 -9.76 1.78
CA VAL A 87 -7.17 -11.04 2.44
C VAL A 87 -6.90 -11.08 3.94
N LYS A 88 -6.36 -10.01 4.54
CA LYS A 88 -6.32 -9.87 6.01
C LYS A 88 -7.73 -9.70 6.58
N ASP A 89 -8.63 -9.07 5.83
CA ASP A 89 -10.05 -9.07 6.14
C ASP A 89 -10.67 -10.42 5.74
N GLN A 90 -11.26 -11.10 6.71
CA GLN A 90 -11.85 -12.42 6.52
C GLN A 90 -13.05 -12.40 5.55
N GLU A 91 -13.83 -11.32 5.51
CA GLU A 91 -14.92 -11.16 4.56
C GLU A 91 -14.37 -11.07 3.13
N MET A 92 -13.36 -10.23 2.93
CA MET A 92 -12.70 -10.07 1.63
C MET A 92 -12.02 -11.35 1.17
N LYS A 93 -11.37 -12.07 2.08
CA LYS A 93 -10.80 -13.39 1.82
C LYS A 93 -11.83 -14.39 1.31
N ASN A 94 -13.00 -14.47 1.97
CA ASN A 94 -14.08 -15.36 1.56
C ASN A 94 -14.64 -14.98 0.18
N LYS A 95 -14.83 -13.68 -0.09
CA LYS A 95 -15.25 -13.16 -1.40
C LYS A 95 -14.24 -13.51 -2.49
N LEU A 96 -12.95 -13.36 -2.22
CA LEU A 96 -11.88 -13.69 -3.18
C LEU A 96 -11.81 -15.18 -3.48
N LEU A 97 -11.99 -16.04 -2.47
CA LEU A 97 -12.09 -17.49 -2.67
C LEU A 97 -13.31 -17.86 -3.54
N ALA A 98 -14.47 -17.28 -3.27
CA ALA A 98 -15.67 -17.51 -4.10
C ALA A 98 -15.48 -17.02 -5.55
N LEU A 99 -14.69 -15.96 -5.75
CA LEU A 99 -14.32 -15.48 -7.08
C LEU A 99 -13.53 -16.53 -7.87
N SER A 100 -12.60 -17.22 -7.20
CA SER A 100 -11.80 -18.27 -7.82
C SER A 100 -12.66 -19.41 -8.35
N ASP A 101 -13.72 -19.77 -7.63
CA ASP A 101 -14.67 -20.81 -8.02
C ASP A 101 -15.54 -20.36 -9.22
N LYS A 102 -15.91 -19.07 -9.27
CA LYS A 102 -16.68 -18.48 -10.40
C LYS A 102 -15.85 -18.38 -11.68
N LEU A 103 -14.53 -18.19 -11.57
CA LEU A 103 -13.62 -18.08 -12.71
C LEU A 103 -13.29 -19.44 -13.36
N LEU A 104 -13.67 -20.57 -12.75
CA LEU A 104 -13.55 -21.91 -13.32
C LEU A 104 -14.38 -22.12 -14.60
N GLY A 105 -15.30 -21.20 -14.94
CA GLY A 105 -16.11 -21.24 -16.17
C GLY A 105 -15.52 -20.54 -17.40
N LYS A 106 -14.37 -19.83 -17.28
CA LYS A 106 -13.65 -19.25 -18.44
C LYS A 106 -12.61 -20.26 -18.95
N VAL A 107 -12.27 -20.20 -20.24
CA VAL A 107 -11.26 -21.08 -20.89
C VAL A 107 -9.92 -21.10 -20.13
N ARG A 108 -9.61 -20.07 -19.33
CA ARG A 108 -8.46 -20.02 -18.42
C ARG A 108 -8.81 -19.25 -17.14
N SER A 109 -8.64 -19.88 -15.98
CA SER A 109 -8.86 -19.21 -14.68
C SER A 109 -7.65 -18.35 -14.30
N ARG A 110 -7.91 -17.09 -13.89
CA ARG A 110 -6.86 -16.14 -13.46
C ARG A 110 -6.56 -16.26 -11.96
N LEU A 111 -7.49 -16.83 -11.18
CA LEU A 111 -7.36 -17.15 -9.77
C LEU A 111 -7.71 -18.62 -9.57
N SER A 112 -6.83 -19.40 -8.96
CA SER A 112 -7.03 -20.84 -8.82
C SER A 112 -6.34 -21.39 -7.58
N LYS A 113 -6.88 -22.48 -7.03
CA LYS A 113 -6.20 -23.29 -6.00
C LYS A 113 -5.18 -24.27 -6.58
N ASN A 114 -5.21 -24.49 -7.89
CA ASN A 114 -4.26 -25.34 -8.60
C ASN A 114 -3.28 -24.47 -9.39
N LYS A 115 -2.03 -24.42 -8.93
CA LYS A 115 -0.94 -23.65 -9.56
C LYS A 115 -0.41 -24.28 -10.85
N ASP A 116 -0.57 -25.60 -11.04
CA ASP A 116 0.07 -26.35 -12.13
C ASP A 116 -0.59 -26.09 -13.49
N ILE A 117 -1.85 -25.61 -13.46
CA ILE A 117 -2.60 -25.21 -14.64
C ILE A 117 -2.40 -23.71 -15.00
N MET A 118 -1.54 -23.00 -14.25
CA MET A 118 -1.33 -21.55 -14.36
C MET A 118 0.06 -21.22 -14.87
N HIS A 119 0.20 -20.08 -15.53
CA HIS A 119 1.48 -19.60 -16.04
C HIS A 119 2.04 -18.46 -15.18
N ALA A 120 3.18 -18.73 -14.53
CA ALA A 120 3.76 -17.87 -13.49
C ALA A 120 2.76 -17.54 -12.34
N PRO A 121 2.25 -18.57 -11.64
CA PRO A 121 1.40 -18.38 -10.48
C PRO A 121 2.14 -17.67 -9.35
N VAL A 122 1.46 -16.76 -8.67
CA VAL A 122 1.93 -16.13 -7.43
C VAL A 122 0.91 -16.40 -6.33
N GLU A 123 1.38 -16.90 -5.20
CA GLU A 123 0.51 -17.20 -4.06
C GLU A 123 0.07 -15.91 -3.36
N ILE A 124 -1.23 -15.83 -3.08
CA ILE A 124 -1.86 -14.74 -2.31
C ILE A 124 -2.01 -15.20 -0.85
N CYS A 125 -2.80 -16.24 -0.62
CA CYS A 125 -3.08 -16.82 0.70
C CYS A 125 -3.57 -18.27 0.60
N ASP A 126 -3.26 -19.11 1.59
CA ASP A 126 -3.82 -20.46 1.78
C ASP A 126 -3.95 -21.30 0.49
N GLY A 127 -2.90 -21.32 -0.35
CA GLY A 127 -2.91 -22.07 -1.61
C GLY A 127 -3.80 -21.50 -2.71
N LEU A 128 -4.28 -20.25 -2.58
CA LEU A 128 -4.88 -19.47 -3.66
C LEU A 128 -3.79 -18.72 -4.42
N TYR A 129 -3.77 -18.92 -5.73
CA TYR A 129 -2.78 -18.34 -6.63
C TYR A 129 -3.44 -17.42 -7.65
N ILE A 130 -2.72 -16.37 -8.05
CA ILE A 130 -3.05 -15.50 -9.18
C ILE A 130 -2.04 -15.68 -10.31
N GLU A 131 -2.53 -15.67 -11.55
CA GLU A 131 -1.69 -15.76 -12.72
C GLU A 131 -1.05 -14.39 -13.02
N THR A 132 0.27 -14.33 -13.14
CA THR A 132 0.99 -13.05 -13.30
C THR A 132 1.80 -12.94 -14.59
N HIS A 133 1.62 -13.87 -15.53
CA HIS A 133 2.24 -13.79 -16.85
C HIS A 133 1.42 -12.92 -17.81
N TYR A 134 1.41 -11.63 -17.52
CA TYR A 134 0.75 -10.61 -18.32
C TYR A 134 1.67 -9.39 -18.43
N ASP A 135 1.46 -8.57 -19.45
CA ASP A 135 2.05 -7.24 -19.48
C ASP A 135 1.50 -6.37 -18.35
N THR A 136 2.23 -5.30 -17.99
CA THR A 136 1.89 -4.42 -16.87
C THR A 136 0.46 -3.91 -16.92
N GLU A 137 -0.02 -3.49 -18.10
CA GLU A 137 -1.35 -2.90 -18.21
C GLU A 137 -2.43 -3.94 -17.95
N THR A 138 -2.34 -5.10 -18.62
CA THR A 138 -3.28 -6.22 -18.40
C THR A 138 -3.26 -6.69 -16.95
N LEU A 139 -2.08 -6.76 -16.33
CA LEU A 139 -1.90 -7.18 -14.94
C LEU A 139 -2.59 -6.19 -13.99
N MET A 140 -2.37 -4.89 -14.17
CA MET A 140 -3.00 -3.84 -13.35
C MET A 140 -4.52 -3.74 -13.58
N ARG A 141 -5.01 -3.95 -14.82
CA ARG A 141 -6.46 -4.03 -15.10
C ARG A 141 -7.11 -5.20 -14.38
N LEU A 142 -6.45 -6.36 -14.38
CA LEU A 142 -6.90 -7.53 -13.64
C LEU A 142 -7.01 -7.24 -12.14
N LEU A 143 -6.01 -6.56 -11.56
CA LEU A 143 -6.05 -6.18 -10.15
C LEU A 143 -7.25 -5.28 -9.85
N VAL A 144 -7.44 -4.19 -10.61
CA VAL A 144 -8.57 -3.27 -10.41
C VAL A 144 -9.91 -4.00 -10.55
N GLN A 145 -10.05 -4.85 -11.57
CA GLN A 145 -11.25 -5.66 -11.77
C GLN A 145 -11.53 -6.58 -10.56
N ILE A 146 -10.52 -7.23 -10.00
CA ILE A 146 -10.69 -8.07 -8.80
C ILE A 146 -11.19 -7.21 -7.64
N LEU A 147 -10.56 -6.07 -7.38
CA LEU A 147 -10.95 -5.19 -6.27
C LEU A 147 -12.38 -4.66 -6.42
N GLU A 148 -12.80 -4.32 -7.65
CA GLU A 148 -14.18 -3.95 -7.98
C GLU A 148 -15.17 -5.11 -7.73
N GLU A 149 -14.83 -6.32 -8.17
CA GLU A 149 -15.67 -7.52 -7.94
C GLU A 149 -15.79 -7.86 -6.44
N LEU A 150 -14.79 -7.51 -5.62
CA LEU A 150 -14.83 -7.63 -4.16
C LEU A 150 -15.59 -6.49 -3.47
N SER A 151 -15.87 -5.39 -4.19
CA SER A 151 -16.34 -4.11 -3.63
C SER A 151 -15.39 -3.57 -2.56
N TYR A 152 -14.08 -3.74 -2.77
CA TYR A 152 -13.05 -3.25 -1.87
C TYR A 152 -12.73 -1.78 -2.17
N ASP A 153 -12.67 -0.92 -1.15
CA ASP A 153 -12.28 0.49 -1.35
C ASP A 153 -10.76 0.59 -1.52
N TYR A 154 -10.33 0.87 -2.74
CA TYR A 154 -8.92 1.03 -3.11
C TYR A 154 -8.52 2.49 -3.35
N SER A 155 -9.37 3.45 -2.95
CA SER A 155 -9.14 4.89 -3.20
C SER A 155 -7.85 5.42 -2.58
N ASN A 156 -7.44 4.83 -1.45
CA ASN A 156 -6.21 5.19 -0.73
C ASN A 156 -4.96 4.46 -1.23
N ILE A 157 -5.10 3.52 -2.18
CA ILE A 157 -3.96 2.76 -2.70
C ILE A 157 -3.23 3.56 -3.77
N LYS A 158 -1.94 3.81 -3.52
CA LYS A 158 -1.04 4.50 -4.44
C LYS A 158 0.15 3.64 -4.80
N ILE A 159 0.61 3.74 -6.03
CA ILE A 159 1.80 3.06 -6.53
C ILE A 159 2.90 4.09 -6.72
N ILE A 160 4.03 3.81 -6.09
CA ILE A 160 5.25 4.58 -6.25
C ILE A 160 6.07 3.97 -7.37
N ILE A 161 6.41 4.80 -8.35
CA ILE A 161 7.21 4.42 -9.49
C ILE A 161 8.50 5.24 -9.53
N LYS A 162 9.51 4.68 -10.20
CA LYS A 162 10.72 5.42 -10.52
C LYS A 162 10.46 6.39 -11.68
N ASN A 163 10.88 7.65 -11.51
CA ASN A 163 10.97 8.67 -12.57
C ASN A 163 12.03 8.31 -13.60
#